data_AF-A0A126QKN3-F1
#
_entry.id   AF-A0A126QKN3-F1
#
_cell.length_a   1.000
_cell.length_b   1.000
_cell.length_c   1.000
_cell.angle_alpha   90.00
_cell.angle_beta   90.00
_cell.angle_gamma   90.00
#
_symmetry.space_group_name_H-M   'P 1'
#
loop_
_entity.id
_entity.type
_entity.pdbx_description
1 polymer ?
#
loop_
_entity_poly.entity_id
_entity_poly.type
_entity_poly.pdbx_seq_one_letter_code
_entity_poly.pdbx_strand_id
1 'polypeptide(L)'
;MAEPHEIYQCQTVNCGYIYNPDKGDRKGKIPKGTRFEELPDDWRCPICGGTKKCFRPMVGPGSTRSDCELPVETDPGKLTAAAAAANMTQQKETDPMQKYVCEICGYVYDPAQGDSDSDIPAGTKFEDLPDDWTCPVCGAPKDNFVPED
;
A
#
# COMPACT_ATOMS: atom_id res chain seq x y z
N MET A 1 -21.18 -13.59 -11.04
CA MET A 1 -21.07 -13.53 -9.57
C MET A 1 -19.84 -12.68 -9.33
N ALA A 2 -20.00 -11.36 -9.34
CA ALA A 2 -18.91 -10.47 -9.02
C ALA A 2 -18.52 -10.69 -7.56
N GLU A 3 -17.24 -10.79 -7.32
CA GLU A 3 -16.74 -10.93 -5.97
C GLU A 3 -16.99 -9.62 -5.21
N PRO A 4 -17.23 -9.65 -3.88
CA PRO A 4 -17.58 -8.45 -3.11
C PRO A 4 -16.57 -7.30 -3.22
N HIS A 5 -15.34 -7.60 -3.62
CA HIS A 5 -14.25 -6.64 -3.85
C HIS A 5 -14.40 -5.82 -5.14
N GLU A 6 -15.35 -6.15 -6.03
CA GLU A 6 -15.54 -5.47 -7.32
C GLU A 6 -16.69 -4.45 -7.31
N ILE A 7 -17.30 -4.21 -6.15
CA ILE A 7 -18.40 -3.26 -5.97
C ILE A 7 -17.85 -1.91 -5.50
N TYR A 8 -18.18 -0.83 -6.20
CA TYR A 8 -17.63 0.50 -5.95
C TYR A 8 -18.69 1.51 -5.55
N GLN A 9 -18.48 2.25 -4.46
CA GLN A 9 -19.39 3.30 -4.01
C GLN A 9 -18.78 4.69 -4.25
N CYS A 10 -19.58 5.56 -4.86
CA CYS A 10 -19.30 6.98 -5.02
C CYS A 10 -19.27 7.69 -3.66
N GLN A 11 -18.13 8.25 -3.32
CA GLN A 11 -17.81 8.93 -2.07
C GLN A 11 -18.10 10.44 -2.12
N THR A 12 -18.70 10.94 -3.21
CA THR A 12 -19.18 12.33 -3.22
C THR A 12 -20.20 12.50 -2.08
N VAL A 13 -19.99 13.54 -1.25
CA VAL A 13 -20.69 13.80 0.03
C VAL A 13 -22.22 13.72 -0.06
N ASN A 14 -22.80 13.95 -1.23
CA ASN A 14 -24.24 13.95 -1.48
C ASN A 14 -24.74 12.83 -2.42
N CYS A 15 -23.91 11.84 -2.76
CA CYS A 15 -24.21 10.86 -3.82
C CYS A 15 -24.45 9.43 -3.30
N GLY A 16 -23.40 8.76 -2.81
CA GLY A 16 -23.49 7.38 -2.32
C GLY A 16 -23.82 6.32 -3.38
N TYR A 17 -23.83 6.64 -4.68
CA TYR A 17 -24.16 5.70 -5.75
C TYR A 17 -23.23 4.47 -5.76
N ILE A 18 -23.78 3.27 -5.82
CA ILE A 18 -23.03 2.01 -5.84
C ILE A 18 -23.02 1.44 -7.26
N TYR A 19 -21.83 1.37 -7.85
CA TYR A 19 -21.53 0.69 -9.10
C TYR A 19 -21.31 -0.81 -8.85
N ASN A 20 -22.14 -1.62 -9.50
CA ASN A 20 -22.03 -3.07 -9.51
C ASN A 20 -21.65 -3.54 -10.92
N PRO A 21 -20.50 -4.21 -11.11
CA PRO A 21 -20.04 -4.64 -12.43
C PRO A 21 -20.99 -5.67 -13.06
N ASP A 22 -21.60 -6.58 -12.28
CA ASP A 22 -22.61 -7.54 -12.77
C ASP A 22 -23.84 -6.86 -13.40
N LYS A 23 -24.17 -5.64 -12.99
CA LYS A 23 -25.30 -4.88 -13.54
C LYS A 23 -24.86 -3.82 -14.55
N GLY A 24 -23.61 -3.37 -14.48
CA GLY A 24 -23.12 -2.22 -15.23
C GLY A 24 -23.87 -0.93 -14.86
N ASP A 25 -23.86 0.04 -15.77
CA ASP A 25 -24.59 1.29 -15.62
C ASP A 25 -25.33 1.63 -16.91
N ARG A 26 -26.66 1.43 -16.90
CA ARG A 26 -27.52 1.76 -18.04
C ARG A 26 -27.50 3.25 -18.40
N LYS A 27 -27.35 4.14 -17.41
CA LYS A 27 -27.36 5.60 -17.61
C LYS A 27 -26.01 6.09 -18.11
N GLY A 28 -24.92 5.47 -17.66
CA GLY A 28 -23.57 5.64 -18.18
C GLY A 28 -23.25 4.86 -19.46
N LYS A 29 -24.23 4.12 -20.03
CA LYS A 29 -24.06 3.24 -21.20
C LYS A 29 -22.96 2.17 -21.02
N ILE A 30 -22.73 1.74 -19.78
CA ILE A 30 -21.77 0.67 -19.44
C ILE A 30 -22.51 -0.66 -19.43
N PRO A 31 -22.11 -1.64 -20.27
CA PRO A 31 -22.76 -2.94 -20.31
C PRO A 31 -22.51 -3.72 -19.02
N LYS A 32 -23.45 -4.62 -18.71
CA LYS A 32 -23.30 -5.59 -17.61
C LYS A 32 -22.04 -6.44 -17.81
N GLY A 33 -21.30 -6.65 -16.73
CA GLY A 33 -20.01 -7.37 -16.73
C GLY A 33 -18.79 -6.50 -16.97
N THR A 34 -18.94 -5.18 -17.17
CA THR A 34 -17.78 -4.28 -17.24
C THR A 34 -17.22 -4.09 -15.84
N ARG A 35 -15.92 -4.32 -15.63
CA ARG A 35 -15.27 -4.11 -14.34
C ARG A 35 -14.92 -2.64 -14.15
N PHE A 36 -14.84 -2.17 -12.91
CA PHE A 36 -14.61 -0.74 -12.63
C PHE A 36 -13.33 -0.20 -13.27
N GLU A 37 -12.27 -1.00 -13.29
CA GLU A 37 -11.00 -0.67 -13.95
C GLU A 37 -11.11 -0.52 -15.46
N GLU A 38 -12.07 -1.20 -16.09
CA GLU A 38 -12.32 -1.16 -17.53
C GLU A 38 -13.23 0.01 -17.94
N LEU A 39 -13.76 0.78 -16.98
CA LEU A 39 -14.57 1.96 -17.29
C LEU A 39 -13.68 3.08 -17.86
N PRO A 40 -14.17 3.78 -18.90
CA PRO A 40 -13.47 4.91 -19.47
C PRO A 40 -13.27 6.00 -18.41
N ASP A 41 -12.14 6.70 -18.46
CA ASP A 41 -11.83 7.81 -17.54
C ASP A 41 -12.83 8.98 -17.66
N ASP A 42 -13.49 9.09 -18.81
CA ASP A 42 -14.57 10.05 -19.05
C ASP A 42 -15.90 9.66 -18.41
N TRP A 43 -16.06 8.40 -17.95
CA TRP A 43 -17.29 8.00 -17.28
C TRP A 43 -17.50 8.80 -15.99
N ARG A 44 -18.75 9.18 -15.76
CA ARG A 44 -19.19 9.99 -14.63
C ARG A 44 -20.31 9.28 -13.91
N CYS A 45 -20.35 9.46 -12.60
CA CYS A 45 -21.44 9.00 -11.77
C CYS A 45 -22.77 9.52 -12.34
N PRO A 46 -23.75 8.65 -12.62
CA PRO A 46 -25.04 9.06 -13.17
C PRO A 46 -25.91 9.87 -12.18
N ILE A 47 -25.53 9.91 -10.91
CA ILE A 47 -26.26 10.61 -9.84
C ILE A 47 -25.67 12.00 -9.60
N CYS A 48 -24.36 12.11 -9.32
CA CYS A 48 -23.72 13.38 -8.98
C CYS A 48 -22.81 13.96 -10.06
N GLY A 49 -22.52 13.22 -11.14
CA GLY A 49 -21.54 13.64 -12.15
C GLY A 49 -20.08 13.55 -11.72
N GLY A 50 -19.80 13.00 -10.52
CA GLY A 50 -18.43 12.79 -10.04
C GLY A 50 -17.65 11.83 -10.96
N THR A 51 -16.34 12.03 -11.08
CA THR A 51 -15.48 11.15 -11.89
C THR A 51 -15.30 9.79 -11.22
N LYS A 52 -14.79 8.81 -11.98
CA LYS A 52 -14.47 7.48 -11.45
C LYS A 52 -13.47 7.50 -10.27
N LYS A 53 -12.72 8.60 -10.10
CA LYS A 53 -11.80 8.80 -8.96
C LYS A 53 -12.52 8.98 -7.62
N CYS A 54 -13.77 9.42 -7.65
CA CYS A 54 -14.59 9.57 -6.44
C CYS A 54 -15.19 8.24 -5.96
N PHE A 55 -14.91 7.12 -6.64
CA PHE A 55 -15.48 5.82 -6.27
C PHE A 55 -14.46 4.99 -5.52
N ARG A 56 -14.90 4.33 -4.45
CA ARG A 56 -14.08 3.43 -3.66
C ARG A 56 -14.68 2.05 -3.61
N PRO A 57 -13.87 0.98 -3.64
CA PRO A 57 -14.38 -0.37 -3.47
C PRO A 57 -15.03 -0.50 -2.08
N MET A 58 -16.10 -1.26 -1.96
CA MET A 58 -16.80 -1.46 -0.68
C MET A 58 -16.21 -2.57 0.18
N VAL A 59 -15.37 -3.45 -0.40
CA VAL A 59 -14.67 -4.51 0.33
C VAL A 59 -13.20 -4.50 -0.05
N GLY A 60 -12.32 -4.28 0.92
CA GLY A 60 -10.87 -4.31 0.76
C GLY A 60 -10.15 -3.10 1.37
N PRO A 61 -8.80 -3.07 1.33
CA PRO A 61 -7.99 -2.01 1.93
C PRO A 61 -8.19 -0.60 1.31
N GLY A 62 -8.96 -0.49 0.22
CA GLY A 62 -9.36 0.78 -0.41
C GLY A 62 -10.69 1.37 0.10
N SER A 63 -11.48 0.62 0.87
CA SER A 63 -12.80 1.04 1.36
C SER A 63 -12.74 2.14 2.44
N THR A 64 -11.58 2.27 3.10
CA THR A 64 -11.36 3.19 4.23
C THR A 64 -10.47 4.39 3.88
N ARG A 65 -9.90 4.45 2.67
CA ARG A 65 -9.02 5.57 2.28
C ARG A 65 -9.85 6.82 2.09
N SER A 66 -9.93 7.71 3.07
CA SER A 66 -10.75 8.93 3.05
C SER A 66 -10.41 9.97 2.00
N ASP A 67 -9.33 9.80 1.23
CA ASP A 67 -8.85 10.84 0.35
C ASP A 67 -9.47 10.76 -1.05
N CYS A 68 -10.47 11.60 -1.29
CA CYS A 68 -10.80 12.06 -2.63
C CYS A 68 -9.90 13.27 -2.82
N GLU A 69 -8.65 13.04 -3.24
CA GLU A 69 -7.75 14.13 -3.61
C GLU A 69 -8.39 14.86 -4.79
N LEU A 70 -9.07 15.97 -4.47
CA LEU A 70 -9.30 17.02 -5.44
C LEU A 70 -7.91 17.44 -5.93
N PRO A 71 -7.73 17.68 -7.24
CA PRO A 71 -6.47 18.24 -7.73
C PRO A 71 -6.26 19.60 -7.07
N VAL A 72 -5.50 19.62 -5.97
CA VAL A 72 -4.89 20.84 -5.46
C VAL A 72 -3.68 21.05 -6.35
N GLU A 73 -3.82 21.99 -7.28
CA GLU A 73 -2.69 22.51 -8.02
C GLU A 73 -1.64 22.95 -7.00
N THR A 74 -0.49 22.28 -7.05
CA THR A 74 0.64 22.45 -6.15
C THR A 74 1.30 23.79 -6.44
N ASP A 75 0.91 24.85 -5.74
CA ASP A 75 1.76 26.01 -5.53
C ASP A 75 2.61 25.78 -4.27
N PRO A 76 3.95 25.68 -4.39
CA PRO A 76 4.82 25.28 -3.31
C PRO A 76 5.12 26.47 -2.40
N GLY A 77 4.75 26.34 -1.13
CA GLY A 77 5.42 27.11 -0.09
C GLY A 77 4.55 27.52 1.08
N LYS A 78 4.26 26.59 2.00
CA LYS A 78 4.43 26.89 3.43
C LYS A 78 4.40 25.65 4.33
N LEU A 79 5.59 25.26 4.78
CA LEU A 79 5.97 24.98 6.16
C LEU A 79 5.12 23.97 6.99
N THR A 80 5.81 22.86 7.31
CA THR A 80 5.94 22.19 8.62
C THR A 80 5.12 20.95 8.93
N ALA A 81 5.90 19.92 9.31
CA ALA A 81 5.56 18.57 9.71
C ALA A 81 4.70 18.46 10.98
N ALA A 82 3.88 17.42 11.09
CA ALA A 82 4.20 16.24 11.92
C ALA A 82 2.97 15.31 12.09
N ALA A 83 3.20 14.01 11.80
CA ALA A 83 2.68 12.79 12.44
C ALA A 83 1.17 12.68 12.81
N ALA A 84 0.46 11.58 12.56
CA ALA A 84 0.88 10.19 12.63
C ALA A 84 -0.03 9.25 11.79
N ALA A 85 0.64 8.40 11.00
CA ALA A 85 0.13 7.21 10.31
C ALA A 85 -0.11 6.08 11.33
N ALA A 86 -1.14 5.23 11.21
CA ALA A 86 -1.22 4.00 10.37
C ALA A 86 -0.12 2.97 10.75
N ASN A 87 -0.40 1.66 10.83
CA ASN A 87 -0.69 0.86 9.64
C ASN A 87 -1.24 -0.53 9.98
N MET A 88 -2.23 -0.95 9.20
CA MET A 88 -2.41 -2.34 8.80
C MET A 88 -1.96 -2.40 7.34
N THR A 89 -0.81 -3.03 7.08
CA THR A 89 -0.37 -3.37 5.73
C THR A 89 0.09 -4.82 5.78
N GLN A 90 -0.68 -5.66 5.11
CA GLN A 90 -0.25 -6.98 4.70
C GLN A 90 -0.02 -6.86 3.20
N GLN A 91 1.24 -6.70 2.79
CA GLN A 91 1.66 -6.81 1.40
C GLN A 91 2.83 -7.77 1.34
N LYS A 92 2.48 -9.01 0.97
CA LYS A 92 3.42 -10.07 0.61
C LYS A 92 3.86 -9.79 -0.83
N GLU A 93 4.92 -9.01 -1.00
CA GLU A 93 5.66 -8.89 -2.24
C GLU A 93 7.15 -9.11 -1.93
N THR A 94 7.76 -10.03 -2.65
CA THR A 94 9.16 -10.43 -2.50
C THR A 94 10.07 -9.28 -2.94
N ASP A 95 10.45 -8.40 -2.02
CA ASP A 95 11.59 -7.50 -2.21
C ASP A 95 12.89 -8.25 -1.85
N PRO A 96 13.88 -8.30 -2.73
CA PRO A 96 15.12 -9.04 -2.50
C PRO A 96 16.05 -8.42 -1.44
N MET A 97 15.64 -7.36 -0.73
CA MET A 97 16.46 -6.64 0.25
C MET A 97 15.71 -6.33 1.55
N GLN A 98 15.00 -7.32 2.10
CA GLN A 98 14.37 -7.21 3.42
C GLN A 98 15.42 -6.89 4.51
N LYS A 99 15.22 -5.81 5.26
CA LYS A 99 16.09 -5.42 6.37
C LYS A 99 15.72 -6.22 7.61
N TYR A 100 16.69 -6.43 8.49
CA TYR A 100 16.51 -7.23 9.70
C TYR A 100 16.90 -6.42 10.91
N VAL A 101 16.01 -6.25 11.88
CA VAL A 101 16.27 -5.52 13.12
C VAL A 101 16.52 -6.48 14.27
N CYS A 102 17.60 -6.27 15.00
CA CYS A 102 17.92 -7.00 16.22
C CYS A 102 16.98 -6.58 17.34
N GLU A 103 16.18 -7.50 17.87
CA GLU A 103 15.22 -7.20 18.95
C GLU A 103 15.90 -6.87 20.29
N ILE A 104 17.18 -7.22 20.45
CA ILE A 104 17.94 -6.99 21.69
C ILE A 104 18.46 -5.56 21.80
N CYS A 105 18.97 -5.01 20.70
CA CYS A 105 19.63 -3.70 20.70
C CYS A 105 19.05 -2.68 19.69
N GLY A 106 18.16 -3.11 18.80
CA GLY A 106 17.58 -2.28 17.75
C GLY A 106 18.49 -2.06 16.54
N TYR A 107 19.58 -2.83 16.39
CA TYR A 107 20.46 -2.72 15.23
C TYR A 107 19.75 -3.22 13.96
N VAL A 108 19.71 -2.39 12.91
CA VAL A 108 19.11 -2.74 11.62
C VAL A 108 20.20 -3.20 10.64
N TYR A 109 20.20 -4.48 10.32
CA TYR A 109 20.97 -5.07 9.24
C TYR A 109 20.30 -4.80 7.90
N ASP A 110 21.00 -4.11 7.02
CA ASP A 110 20.55 -3.82 5.65
C ASP A 110 21.33 -4.70 4.66
N PRO A 111 20.70 -5.69 4.01
CA PRO A 111 21.40 -6.56 3.07
C PRO A 111 21.96 -5.81 1.85
N ALA A 112 21.43 -4.63 1.51
CA ALA A 112 21.95 -3.80 0.43
C ALA A 112 23.26 -3.10 0.81
N GLN A 113 23.48 -2.85 2.11
CA GLN A 113 24.69 -2.22 2.63
C GLN A 113 25.66 -3.23 3.24
N GLY A 114 25.18 -4.42 3.61
CA GLY A 114 25.95 -5.42 4.33
C GLY A 114 26.25 -4.98 5.77
N ASP A 115 27.30 -5.56 6.35
CA ASP A 115 27.75 -5.23 7.69
C ASP A 115 29.28 -5.06 7.66
N SER A 116 29.73 -3.81 7.62
CA SER A 116 31.16 -3.51 7.55
C SER A 116 31.92 -3.81 8.85
N ASP A 117 31.20 -3.93 9.97
CA ASP A 117 31.81 -4.22 11.28
C ASP A 117 32.13 -5.73 11.40
N SER A 118 31.33 -6.56 10.73
CA SER A 118 31.45 -8.03 10.68
C SER A 118 32.09 -8.56 9.38
N ASP A 119 32.69 -7.70 8.56
CA ASP A 119 33.30 -8.04 7.25
C ASP A 119 32.31 -8.67 6.24
N ILE A 120 31.03 -8.31 6.33
CA ILE A 120 29.98 -8.79 5.42
C ILE A 120 29.80 -7.78 4.26
N PRO A 121 30.00 -8.19 3.00
CA PRO A 121 29.87 -7.29 1.88
C PRO A 121 28.41 -6.87 1.63
N ALA A 122 28.25 -5.65 1.10
CA ALA A 122 27.00 -5.15 0.56
C ALA A 122 26.43 -6.10 -0.50
N GLY A 123 25.14 -6.42 -0.36
CA GLY A 123 24.44 -7.40 -1.20
C GLY A 123 24.37 -8.81 -0.60
N THR A 124 24.93 -9.05 0.58
CA THR A 124 24.76 -10.32 1.30
C THR A 124 23.38 -10.35 1.93
N LYS A 125 22.63 -11.42 1.69
CA LYS A 125 21.32 -11.60 2.33
C LYS A 125 21.52 -12.10 3.75
N PHE A 126 20.58 -11.75 4.63
CA PHE A 126 20.60 -12.26 6.00
C PHE A 126 20.56 -13.80 6.06
N GLU A 127 19.87 -14.45 5.12
CA GLU A 127 19.84 -15.92 5.00
C GLU A 127 21.17 -16.53 4.54
N ASP A 128 22.04 -15.74 3.90
CA ASP A 128 23.37 -16.15 3.41
C ASP A 128 24.46 -15.94 4.48
N LEU A 129 24.11 -15.29 5.61
CA LEU A 129 25.02 -15.11 6.73
C LEU A 129 25.32 -16.45 7.42
N PRO A 130 26.58 -16.69 7.82
CA PRO A 130 26.94 -17.90 8.57
C PRO A 130 26.15 -17.98 9.89
N ASP A 131 25.86 -19.19 10.37
CA ASP A 131 25.15 -19.39 11.65
C ASP A 131 25.90 -18.84 12.87
N ASP A 132 27.21 -18.66 12.75
CA ASP A 132 28.06 -18.05 13.78
C ASP A 132 28.00 -16.51 13.75
N TRP A 133 27.30 -15.92 12.76
CA TRP A 133 27.16 -14.47 12.69
C TRP A 133 26.26 -13.96 13.81
N THR A 134 26.81 -12.99 14.54
CA THR A 134 26.14 -12.31 15.66
C THR A 134 26.11 -10.81 15.41
N CYS A 135 25.10 -10.14 15.95
CA CYS A 135 24.99 -8.69 15.90
C CYS A 135 26.30 -8.02 16.36
N PRO A 136 26.92 -7.12 15.56
CA PRO A 136 28.16 -6.44 15.97
C PRO A 136 27.96 -5.51 17.18
N VAL A 137 26.74 -5.04 17.40
CA VAL A 137 26.42 -4.10 18.49
C VAL A 137 26.28 -4.80 19.84
N CYS A 138 25.69 -6.01 19.88
CA CYS A 138 25.32 -6.67 21.13
C CYS A 138 25.74 -8.14 21.26
N GLY A 139 26.26 -8.75 20.20
CA GLY A 139 26.65 -10.16 20.17
C GLY A 139 25.48 -11.15 20.16
N ALA A 140 24.24 -10.70 19.94
CA ALA A 140 23.10 -11.59 19.83
C ALA A 140 23.16 -12.41 18.53
N PRO A 141 22.80 -13.71 18.54
CA PRO A 141 22.78 -14.52 17.33
C PRO A 141 21.69 -14.05 16.36
N LYS A 142 21.83 -14.46 15.09
CA LYS A 142 20.89 -14.14 14.01
C LYS A 142 19.44 -14.51 14.31
N ASP A 143 19.19 -15.46 15.21
CA ASP A 143 17.84 -15.82 15.69
C ASP A 143 17.08 -14.69 16.39
N ASN A 144 17.79 -13.70 16.94
CA ASN A 144 17.17 -12.53 17.59
C ASN A 144 16.97 -11.35 16.64
N PHE A 145 17.04 -11.60 15.34
CA PHE A 145 16.73 -10.60 14.33
C PHE A 145 15.37 -10.90 13.72
N VAL A 146 14.54 -9.87 13.65
CA VAL A 146 13.24 -9.93 13.00
C VAL A 146 13.27 -9.10 11.72
N PRO A 147 12.59 -9.55 10.65
CA PRO A 147 12.45 -8.74 9.45
C PRO A 147 11.70 -7.44 9.78
N GLU A 148 12.29 -6.31 9.42
CA GLU A 148 11.65 -4.99 9.49
C GLU A 148 10.79 -4.80 8.23
N ASP A 149 9.49 -4.60 8.41
CA ASP A 149 8.49 -4.29 7.37
C ASP A 149 8.37 -2.77 7.14
#